data_AF-A0A1I3K4I7-F1
#
_entry.id   AF-A0A1I3K4I7-F1
#
_cell.length_a   1.000
_cell.length_b   1.000
_cell.length_c   1.000
_cell.angle_alpha   90.00
_cell.angle_beta   90.00
_cell.angle_gamma   90.00
#
_symmetry.space_group_name_H-M   'P 1'
#
loop_
_entity.id
_entity.type
_entity.pdbx_description
1 polymer ?
#
loop_
_entity_poly.entity_id
_entity_poly.type
_entity_poly.pdbx_seq_one_letter_code
_entity_poly.pdbx_strand_id
1 'polypeptide(L)'
;MIWERKIDLLVYFFVNFMTFEKNRMKLFKKIPNPREIRQKLGLNQQEFWNKVGVTQSGGSRYESGREIPKAVRELVRLVHIDRIDLTKIKRDDLIVAAMLKAQYPDLYKSLKKSAKLK
;
A
#
# COMPACT_ATOMS: atom_id res chain seq x y z
N MET A 1 -37.13 16.87 10.41
CA MET A 1 -36.40 15.84 11.18
C MET A 1 -36.13 14.50 10.47
N ILE A 2 -37.11 13.71 10.02
CA ILE A 2 -36.80 12.40 9.36
C ILE A 2 -36.18 12.59 7.96
N TRP A 3 -36.59 13.62 7.24
CA TRP A 3 -36.10 13.94 5.89
C TRP A 3 -34.65 14.43 5.86
N GLU A 4 -34.25 15.29 6.80
CA GLU A 4 -32.87 15.79 6.91
C GLU A 4 -31.88 14.66 7.19
N ARG A 5 -32.23 13.73 8.08
CA ARG A 5 -31.39 12.56 8.39
C ARG A 5 -31.18 11.63 7.18
N LYS A 6 -32.14 11.52 6.26
CA LYS A 6 -31.98 10.72 5.03
C LYS A 6 -31.04 11.40 4.03
N ILE A 7 -31.10 12.73 3.93
CA ILE A 7 -30.18 13.51 3.09
C ILE A 7 -28.76 13.41 3.64
N ASP A 8 -28.56 13.54 4.95
CA ASP A 8 -27.26 13.42 5.60
C ASP A 8 -26.63 12.03 5.40
N LEU A 9 -27.41 10.96 5.49
CA LEU A 9 -26.96 9.59 5.23
C LEU A 9 -26.55 9.38 3.77
N LEU A 10 -27.30 9.93 2.82
CA LEU A 10 -26.98 9.86 1.39
C LEU A 10 -25.70 10.65 1.07
N VAL A 11 -25.56 11.85 1.63
CA VAL A 11 -24.35 12.67 1.49
C VAL A 11 -23.15 11.97 2.12
N TYR A 12 -23.29 11.42 3.32
CA TYR A 12 -22.22 10.66 3.99
C TYR A 12 -21.80 9.42 3.18
N PHE A 13 -22.77 8.64 2.68
CA PHE A 13 -22.48 7.47 1.86
C PHE A 13 -21.79 7.86 0.55
N PHE A 14 -22.28 8.90 -0.12
CA PHE A 14 -21.70 9.40 -1.36
C PHE A 14 -20.28 9.92 -1.15
N VAL A 15 -20.03 10.72 -0.11
CA VAL A 15 -18.69 11.23 0.23
C VAL A 15 -17.72 10.10 0.56
N ASN A 16 -18.15 9.10 1.34
CA ASN A 16 -17.33 7.93 1.64
C ASN A 16 -17.06 7.07 0.39
N PHE A 17 -18.05 6.87 -0.47
CA PHE A 17 -17.89 6.14 -1.73
C PHE A 17 -16.91 6.85 -2.67
N MET A 18 -17.05 8.16 -2.87
CA MET A 18 -16.13 8.95 -3.70
C MET A 18 -14.71 8.95 -3.11
N THR A 19 -14.58 8.97 -1.78
CA THR A 19 -13.28 8.88 -1.10
C THR A 19 -12.65 7.49 -1.26
N PHE A 20 -13.45 6.44 -1.17
CA PHE A 20 -13.03 5.06 -1.42
C PHE A 20 -12.52 4.88 -2.85
N GLU A 21 -13.31 5.27 -3.86
CA GLU A 21 -12.91 5.17 -5.27
C GLU A 21 -11.62 5.95 -5.57
N LYS A 22 -11.51 7.18 -5.04
CA LYS A 22 -10.30 8.00 -5.17
C LYS A 22 -9.07 7.33 -4.57
N ASN A 23 -9.21 6.67 -3.41
CA ASN A 23 -8.12 5.93 -2.80
C ASN A 23 -7.82 4.62 -3.53
N ARG A 24 -8.85 3.95 -4.09
CA ARG A 24 -8.71 2.71 -4.86
C ARG A 24 -7.88 2.93 -6.14
N MET A 25 -8.07 4.06 -6.82
CA MET A 25 -7.26 4.46 -7.98
C MET A 25 -5.78 4.69 -7.63
N LYS A 26 -5.45 5.02 -6.38
CA LYS A 26 -4.05 5.17 -5.91
C LYS A 26 -3.39 3.84 -5.53
N LEU A 27 -4.18 2.83 -5.17
CA LEU A 27 -3.73 1.58 -4.55
C LEU A 27 -3.02 0.62 -5.52
N PHE A 28 -3.23 0.78 -6.84
CA PHE A 28 -2.69 -0.14 -7.84
C PHE A 28 -1.91 0.58 -8.94
N LYS A 29 -0.85 1.29 -8.55
CA LYS A 29 0.08 1.87 -9.51
C LYS A 29 0.75 0.78 -10.33
N LYS A 30 1.00 1.05 -11.62
CA LYS A 30 1.84 0.17 -12.44
C LYS A 30 3.24 0.11 -11.82
N ILE A 31 3.78 -1.09 -11.66
CA ILE A 31 5.16 -1.32 -11.24
C ILE A 31 5.97 -1.84 -12.43
N PRO A 32 7.31 -1.70 -12.40
CA PRO A 32 8.20 -2.37 -13.34
C PRO A 32 8.04 -3.89 -13.29
N ASN A 33 8.56 -4.59 -14.30
CA ASN A 33 8.54 -6.05 -14.33
C ASN A 33 9.23 -6.61 -13.05
N PRO A 34 8.60 -7.52 -12.28
CA PRO A 34 9.20 -8.09 -11.08
C PRO A 34 10.58 -8.72 -11.32
N ARG A 35 10.83 -9.26 -12.51
CA ARG A 35 12.13 -9.81 -12.89
C ARG A 35 13.22 -8.73 -12.85
N GLU A 36 12.94 -7.54 -13.39
CA GLU A 36 13.88 -6.42 -13.38
C GLU A 36 14.11 -5.90 -11.97
N ILE A 37 13.05 -5.80 -11.17
CA ILE A 37 13.14 -5.42 -9.76
C ILE A 37 14.05 -6.41 -9.04
N ARG A 38 13.78 -7.72 -9.16
CA ARG A 38 14.57 -8.79 -8.55
C ARG A 38 16.04 -8.73 -8.96
N GLN A 39 16.33 -8.56 -10.25
CA GLN A 39 17.70 -8.46 -10.77
C GLN A 39 18.43 -7.25 -10.18
N LYS A 40 17.79 -6.08 -10.09
CA LYS A 40 18.36 -4.89 -9.45
C LYS A 40 18.66 -5.10 -7.96
N LEU A 41 17.92 -5.98 -7.31
CA LEU A 41 18.11 -6.33 -5.91
C LEU A 41 19.14 -7.44 -5.70
N GLY A 42 19.61 -8.10 -6.75
CA GLY A 42 20.53 -9.24 -6.65
C GLY A 42 19.92 -10.46 -5.94
N LEU A 43 18.58 -10.57 -5.90
CA LEU A 43 17.89 -11.67 -5.21
C LEU A 43 17.63 -12.85 -6.16
N ASN A 44 17.66 -14.05 -5.62
CA ASN A 44 17.15 -15.21 -6.36
C ASN A 44 15.61 -15.21 -6.38
N GLN A 45 15.03 -16.06 -7.23
CA GLN A 45 13.58 -16.10 -7.42
C GLN A 45 12.83 -16.47 -6.14
N GLN A 46 13.31 -17.48 -5.41
CA GLN A 46 12.65 -17.95 -4.20
C GLN A 46 12.66 -16.89 -3.09
N GLU A 47 13.79 -16.25 -2.84
CA GLU A 47 13.92 -15.15 -1.86
C GLU A 47 13.00 -13.98 -2.18
N PHE A 48 12.94 -13.58 -3.45
CA PHE A 48 12.13 -12.46 -3.89
C PHE A 48 10.63 -12.73 -3.68
N TRP A 49 10.14 -13.90 -4.10
CA TRP A 49 8.71 -14.24 -4.05
C TRP A 49 8.26 -14.67 -2.65
N ASN A 50 9.11 -15.35 -1.88
CA ASN A 50 8.79 -15.74 -0.50
C ASN A 50 8.49 -14.52 0.39
N LYS A 51 9.20 -13.39 0.21
CA LYS A 51 8.97 -12.16 0.98
C LYS A 51 7.59 -11.53 0.77
N VAL A 52 6.89 -11.90 -0.30
CA VAL A 52 5.52 -11.45 -0.60
C VAL A 52 4.50 -12.59 -0.51
N GLY A 53 4.87 -13.72 0.09
CA GLY A 53 3.99 -14.86 0.30
C GLY A 53 3.64 -15.64 -0.97
N VAL A 54 4.47 -15.55 -2.01
CA VAL A 54 4.27 -16.24 -3.29
C VAL A 54 5.24 -17.42 -3.40
N THR A 55 4.72 -18.58 -3.80
CA THR A 55 5.55 -19.77 -4.04
C THR A 55 6.51 -19.56 -5.22
N GLN A 56 7.66 -20.24 -5.22
CA GLN A 56 8.63 -20.14 -6.32
C GLN A 56 8.02 -20.45 -7.69
N SER A 57 7.19 -21.50 -7.80
CA SER A 57 6.51 -21.87 -9.06
C SER A 57 5.44 -20.85 -9.49
N GLY A 58 4.81 -20.16 -8.54
CA GLY A 58 3.93 -19.02 -8.82
C GLY A 58 4.72 -17.83 -9.35
N GLY A 59 5.81 -17.47 -8.65
CA GLY A 59 6.71 -16.39 -9.01
C GLY A 59 7.34 -16.55 -10.39
N SER A 60 7.77 -17.77 -10.72
CA SER A 60 8.32 -18.09 -12.05
C SER A 60 7.33 -17.77 -13.18
N ARG A 61 6.05 -18.14 -13.01
CA ARG A 61 5.01 -17.84 -13.99
C ARG A 61 4.79 -16.34 -14.14
N TYR A 62 4.86 -15.58 -13.05
CA TYR A 62 4.74 -14.12 -13.10
C TYR A 62 5.91 -13.47 -13.84
N GLU A 63 7.14 -13.94 -13.62
CA GLU A 63 8.31 -13.44 -14.34
C GLU A 63 8.34 -13.84 -15.83
N SER A 64 7.65 -14.92 -16.20
CA SER A 64 7.53 -15.38 -17.59
C SER A 64 6.37 -14.75 -18.36
N GLY A 65 5.67 -13.77 -17.79
CA GLY A 65 4.64 -12.99 -18.48
C GLY A 65 3.18 -13.31 -18.10
N ARG A 66 2.93 -14.21 -17.14
CA ARG A 66 1.58 -14.38 -16.60
C ARG A 66 1.12 -13.10 -15.90
N GLU A 67 -0.14 -12.73 -16.07
CA GLU A 67 -0.70 -11.60 -15.34
C GLU A 67 -0.63 -11.82 -13.82
N ILE A 68 -0.09 -10.82 -13.14
CA ILE A 68 0.09 -10.81 -11.69
C ILE A 68 -1.17 -10.24 -11.05
N PRO A 69 -1.76 -10.95 -10.06
CA PRO A 69 -2.87 -10.42 -9.29
C PRO A 69 -2.54 -9.05 -8.70
N LYS A 70 -3.52 -8.13 -8.71
CA LYS A 70 -3.33 -6.75 -8.23
C LYS A 70 -2.80 -6.68 -6.79
N ALA A 71 -3.28 -7.56 -5.92
CA ALA A 71 -2.82 -7.66 -4.54
C ALA A 71 -1.34 -8.06 -4.44
N VAL A 72 -0.91 -9.08 -5.19
CA VAL A 72 0.49 -9.53 -5.23
C VAL A 72 1.40 -8.42 -5.77
N ARG A 73 0.96 -7.72 -6.81
CA ARG A 73 1.68 -6.57 -7.37
C ARG A 73 1.93 -5.48 -6.34
N GLU A 74 0.92 -5.18 -5.53
CA GLU A 74 1.03 -4.16 -4.50
C GLU A 74 1.97 -4.61 -3.37
N LEU A 75 1.94 -5.88 -2.98
CA LEU A 75 2.92 -6.42 -2.03
C LEU A 75 4.36 -6.33 -2.56
N VAL A 76 4.58 -6.63 -3.85
CA VAL A 76 5.88 -6.43 -4.50
C VAL A 76 6.32 -4.97 -4.42
N ARG A 77 5.40 -4.01 -4.66
CA ARG A 77 5.68 -2.59 -4.52
C ARG A 77 6.10 -2.24 -3.08
N LEU A 78 5.29 -2.62 -2.09
CA LEU A 78 5.52 -2.26 -0.69
C LEU A 78 6.84 -2.87 -0.17
N VAL A 79 7.08 -4.14 -0.44
CA VAL A 79 8.23 -4.87 0.13
C VAL A 79 9.53 -4.54 -0.61
N HIS A 80 9.52 -4.57 -1.94
CA HIS A 80 10.76 -4.53 -2.72
C HIS A 80 11.11 -3.14 -3.24
N ILE A 81 10.11 -2.27 -3.48
CA ILE A 81 10.33 -0.89 -3.95
C ILE A 81 10.34 0.08 -2.77
N ASP A 82 9.28 0.08 -1.97
CA ASP A 82 9.16 0.99 -0.82
C ASP A 82 9.97 0.52 0.41
N ARG A 83 10.57 -0.69 0.33
CA ARG A 83 11.40 -1.30 1.39
C ARG A 83 10.69 -1.44 2.73
N ILE A 84 9.39 -1.69 2.70
CA ILE A 84 8.58 -1.86 3.90
C ILE A 84 8.69 -3.31 4.38
N ASP A 85 9.15 -3.47 5.62
CA ASP A 85 9.12 -4.75 6.32
C ASP A 85 7.73 -4.98 6.91
N LEU A 86 6.96 -5.87 6.29
CA LEU A 86 5.59 -6.18 6.70
C LEU A 86 5.52 -6.77 8.11
N THR A 87 6.59 -7.39 8.62
CA THR A 87 6.62 -7.97 9.97
C THR A 87 6.68 -6.92 11.07
N LYS A 88 7.12 -5.71 10.73
CA LYS A 88 7.26 -4.59 11.66
C LYS A 88 6.04 -3.68 11.67
N ILE A 89 5.07 -3.88 10.78
CA ILE A 89 3.86 -3.06 10.72
C ILE A 89 2.93 -3.45 11.87
N LYS A 90 2.69 -2.51 12.79
CA LYS A 90 1.68 -2.66 13.84
C LYS A 90 0.47 -1.78 13.58
N ARG A 91 -0.71 -2.27 13.98
CA ARG A 91 -1.96 -1.51 13.88
C ARG A 91 -1.89 -0.19 14.67
N ASP A 92 -1.31 -0.24 15.86
CA ASP A 92 -1.23 0.92 16.75
C ASP A 92 -0.41 2.06 16.14
N ASP A 93 0.72 1.73 15.49
CA ASP A 93 1.56 2.71 14.79
C ASP A 93 0.78 3.42 13.66
N LEU A 94 -0.09 2.69 12.95
CA LEU A 94 -0.94 3.24 11.90
C LEU A 94 -2.03 4.16 12.47
N ILE A 95 -2.61 3.80 13.61
CA ILE A 95 -3.60 4.63 14.32
C ILE A 95 -2.95 5.92 14.79
N VAL A 96 -1.78 5.84 15.44
CA VAL A 96 -1.02 7.02 15.89
C VAL A 96 -0.68 7.91 14.70
N ALA A 97 -0.21 7.34 13.59
CA ALA A 97 0.07 8.12 12.38
C ALA A 97 -1.19 8.80 11.80
N ALA A 98 -2.36 8.17 11.88
CA ALA A 98 -3.63 8.76 11.46
C ALA A 98 -4.05 9.90 12.40
N MET A 99 -3.93 9.70 13.72
CA MET A 99 -4.23 10.72 14.73
C MET A 99 -3.32 11.93 14.59
N LEU A 100 -2.01 11.73 14.40
CA LEU A 100 -1.06 12.82 14.15
C LEU A 100 -1.45 13.63 12.92
N LYS A 101 -1.85 12.98 11.82
CA LYS A 101 -2.30 13.71 10.62
C LYS A 101 -3.57 14.51 10.84
N ALA A 102 -4.51 13.99 11.64
CA ALA A 102 -5.81 14.62 11.87
C ALA A 102 -5.74 15.76 12.90
N GLN A 103 -5.04 15.54 14.00
CA GLN A 103 -5.04 16.43 15.17
C GLN A 103 -3.81 17.33 15.23
N TYR A 104 -2.66 16.85 14.75
CA TYR A 104 -1.37 17.56 14.86
C TYR A 104 -0.60 17.57 13.52
N PRO A 105 -1.17 18.14 12.44
CA PRO A 105 -0.61 18.03 11.10
C PRO A 105 0.79 18.63 10.96
N ASP A 106 1.11 19.69 11.71
CA ASP A 106 2.43 20.32 11.66
C ASP A 106 3.50 19.50 12.37
N LEU A 107 3.14 18.85 13.49
CA LEU A 107 4.00 17.86 14.15
C LEU A 107 4.24 16.66 13.23
N TYR A 108 3.20 16.17 12.55
CA TYR A 108 3.37 15.10 11.57
C TYR A 108 4.34 15.49 10.45
N LYS A 109 4.24 16.72 9.92
CA LYS A 109 5.16 17.24 8.89
C LYS A 109 6.60 17.35 9.41
N SER A 110 6.80 17.86 10.63
CA SER A 110 8.14 18.02 11.22
C SER A 110 8.80 16.65 11.48
N LEU A 111 8.06 15.71 12.08
CA LEU A 111 8.53 14.33 12.28
C LEU A 111 8.86 13.66 10.95
N LYS A 112 7.99 13.79 9.94
CA LYS A 112 8.24 13.24 8.60
C LYS A 112 9.48 13.85 7.93
N LYS A 113 9.73 15.15 8.13
CA LYS A 113 10.95 15.80 7.62
C LYS A 113 12.19 15.26 8.33
N SER A 114 12.15 15.14 9.65
CA SER A 114 13.26 14.60 10.45
C SER A 114 13.60 13.16 10.10
N ALA A 115 12.58 12.31 9.87
CA ALA A 115 12.77 10.90 9.54
C ALA A 115 13.39 10.65 8.16
N LYS A 116 13.34 11.63 7.24
CA LYS A 116 14.00 11.56 5.93
C LYS A 116 15.47 11.99 5.96
N LEU A 117 15.88 12.66 7.02
CA LEU A 117 17.25 13.15 7.20
C LEU A 117 18.15 12.14 7.93
N LYS A 118 17.54 11.12 8.55
CA LYS A 118 18.21 9.92 9.05
C LYS A 118 18.30 8.87 7.95
#